data_AF-A0A134BXT9-F1
#
_entry.id   AF-A0A134BXT9-F1
#
_cell.length_a   1.000
_cell.length_b   1.000
_cell.length_c   1.000
_cell.angle_alpha   90.00
_cell.angle_beta   90.00
_cell.angle_gamma   90.00
#
_symmetry.space_group_name_H-M   'P 1'
#
loop_
_entity.id
_entity.type
_entity.pdbx_description
1 polymer ?
#
loop_
_entity_poly.entity_id
_entity_poly.type
_entity_poly.pdbx_seq_one_letter_code
_entity_poly.pdbx_strand_id
1 'polypeptide(L)'
;MKTMTLDEIKNKYYGEVGTLERTRIENELEALRIGIQIREAREKLSMTQSQLAERVDKKRTFISKVENDGGNITLKTLFDIVERGLGGKLNIQIQV
;
A
#
# COMPACT_ATOMS: atom_id res chain seq x y z
N MET A 1 13.75 11.58 -30.30
CA MET A 1 14.07 11.07 -28.95
C MET A 1 13.90 9.56 -28.96
N LYS A 2 14.79 8.79 -28.33
CA LYS A 2 14.64 7.34 -28.22
C LYS A 2 13.70 7.06 -27.05
N THR A 3 12.53 6.47 -27.31
CA THR A 3 11.59 6.03 -26.27
C THR A 3 12.04 4.70 -25.70
N MET A 4 11.91 4.55 -24.39
CA MET A 4 12.13 3.29 -23.67
C MET A 4 10.85 2.97 -22.91
N THR A 5 10.54 1.69 -22.81
CA THR A 5 9.48 1.17 -21.96
C THR A 5 9.88 1.27 -20.49
N LEU A 6 8.89 1.26 -19.60
CA LEU A 6 9.14 1.26 -18.16
C LEU A 6 10.00 0.05 -17.74
N ASP A 7 9.81 -1.10 -18.37
CA ASP A 7 10.57 -2.32 -18.07
C ASP A 7 12.02 -2.23 -18.56
N GLU A 8 12.26 -1.64 -19.72
CA GLU A 8 13.64 -1.37 -20.18
C GLU A 8 14.39 -0.40 -19.26
N ILE A 9 13.70 0.62 -18.74
CA ILE A 9 14.26 1.54 -17.74
C ILE A 9 14.56 0.78 -16.45
N LYS A 10 13.60 -0.01 -15.96
CA LYS A 10 13.74 -0.79 -14.74
C LYS A 10 14.89 -1.79 -14.81
N ASN A 11 15.01 -2.53 -15.91
CA ASN A 11 16.11 -3.47 -16.10
C ASN A 11 17.47 -2.75 -16.12
N LYS A 12 17.53 -1.58 -16.76
CA LYS A 12 18.74 -0.77 -16.83
C LYS A 12 19.21 -0.23 -15.47
N TYR A 13 18.30 0.18 -14.59
CA TYR A 13 18.64 0.85 -13.33
C TYR A 13 18.54 -0.04 -12.08
N TYR A 14 17.70 -1.07 -12.11
CA TYR A 14 17.37 -1.92 -10.96
C TYR A 14 17.72 -3.39 -11.18
N GLY A 15 18.26 -3.74 -12.35
CA GLY A 15 18.53 -5.11 -12.74
C GLY A 15 17.28 -5.82 -13.27
N GLU A 16 17.51 -6.99 -13.86
CA GLU A 16 16.44 -7.85 -14.38
C GLU A 16 15.60 -8.43 -13.24
N VAL A 17 14.38 -8.86 -13.58
CA VAL A 17 13.49 -9.60 -12.67
C VAL A 17 14.21 -10.82 -12.12
N GLY A 18 14.15 -11.01 -10.80
CA GLY A 18 14.81 -12.11 -10.09
C GLY A 18 16.21 -11.77 -9.54
N THR A 19 16.78 -10.61 -9.85
CA THR A 19 18.00 -10.15 -9.18
C THR A 19 17.71 -9.70 -7.74
N LEU A 20 18.72 -9.77 -6.85
CA LEU A 20 18.56 -9.40 -5.43
C LEU A 20 18.13 -7.93 -5.25
N GLU A 21 18.77 -7.00 -5.96
CA GLU A 21 18.42 -5.57 -5.90
C GLU A 21 17.00 -5.32 -6.42
N ARG A 22 16.63 -5.95 -7.54
CA ARG A 22 15.28 -5.85 -8.09
C ARG A 22 14.23 -6.35 -7.10
N THR A 23 14.49 -7.52 -6.50
CA THR A 23 13.61 -8.15 -5.50
C THR A 23 13.47 -7.27 -4.26
N ARG A 24 14.56 -6.70 -3.74
CA ARG A 24 14.53 -5.78 -2.60
C ARG A 24 13.64 -4.57 -2.87
N ILE A 25 13.82 -3.93 -4.03
CA ILE A 25 13.03 -2.76 -4.43
C ILE A 25 11.54 -3.13 -4.60
N GLU A 26 11.24 -4.28 -5.21
CA GLU A 26 9.85 -4.72 -5.39
C GLU A 26 9.17 -5.05 -4.06
N ASN A 27 9.89 -5.64 -3.10
CA ASN A 27 9.40 -5.88 -1.75
C ASN A 27 9.13 -4.57 -0.98
N GLU A 28 10.03 -3.58 -1.09
CA GLU A 28 9.79 -2.24 -0.52
C GLU A 28 8.55 -1.57 -1.16
N LEU A 29 8.34 -1.81 -2.46
CA LEU A 29 7.18 -1.30 -3.19
C LEU A 29 5.87 -1.98 -2.74
N GLU A 30 5.88 -3.25 -2.36
CA GLU A 30 4.68 -3.97 -1.89
C GLU A 30 4.04 -3.31 -0.66
N ALA A 31 4.86 -2.90 0.31
CA ALA A 31 4.38 -2.24 1.52
C ALA A 31 3.68 -0.91 1.18
N LEU A 32 4.24 -0.16 0.22
CA LEU A 32 3.63 1.06 -0.31
C LEU A 32 2.31 0.77 -1.06
N ARG A 33 2.21 -0.35 -1.79
CA ARG A 33 0.98 -0.74 -2.51
C ARG A 33 -0.21 -0.90 -1.56
N ILE A 34 -0.01 -1.46 -0.36
CA ILE A 34 -1.09 -1.61 0.63
C ILE A 34 -1.65 -0.24 1.04
N GLY A 35 -0.77 0.72 1.34
CA GLY A 35 -1.18 2.09 1.69
C GLY A 35 -1.98 2.78 0.58
N ILE A 36 -1.55 2.59 -0.67
CA ILE A 36 -2.26 3.10 -1.85
C ILE A 36 -3.64 2.44 -1.98
N GLN A 37 -3.75 1.12 -1.81
CA GLN A 37 -5.04 0.41 -1.90
C GLN A 37 -6.04 0.90 -0.83
N ILE A 38 -5.58 1.15 0.40
CA ILE A 38 -6.41 1.72 1.47
C ILE A 38 -6.90 3.11 1.07
N ARG A 39 -5.99 3.95 0.55
CA ARG A 39 -6.33 5.31 0.09
C ARG A 39 -7.37 5.29 -1.02
N GLU A 40 -7.18 4.44 -2.04
CA GLU A 40 -8.14 4.30 -3.15
C GLU A 40 -9.50 3.83 -2.66
N ALA A 41 -9.55 2.85 -1.76
CA ALA A 41 -10.80 2.38 -1.18
C ALA A 41 -11.50 3.49 -0.38
N ARG A 42 -10.75 4.27 0.42
CA ARG A 42 -11.26 5.42 1.15
C ARG A 42 -11.84 6.48 0.20
N GLU A 43 -11.14 6.81 -0.87
CA GLU A 43 -11.56 7.81 -1.85
C GLU A 43 -12.77 7.34 -2.66
N LYS A 44 -12.87 6.05 -3.00
CA LYS A 44 -14.08 5.44 -3.60
C LYS A 44 -15.32 5.59 -2.72
N LEU A 45 -15.13 5.56 -1.39
CA LEU A 45 -16.18 5.81 -0.41
C LEU A 45 -16.40 7.31 -0.13
N SER A 46 -15.74 8.21 -0.85
CA SER A 46 -15.80 9.67 -0.65
C SER A 46 -15.51 10.10 0.79
N MET A 47 -14.60 9.39 1.46
CA MET A 47 -14.27 9.58 2.86
C MET A 47 -12.95 10.34 3.02
N THR A 48 -12.87 11.24 4.00
CA THR A 48 -11.63 11.93 4.38
C THR A 48 -10.77 11.07 5.30
N GLN A 49 -9.48 11.36 5.39
CA GLN A 49 -8.59 10.67 6.35
C GLN A 49 -9.06 10.83 7.81
N SER A 50 -9.64 11.97 8.17
CA SER A 50 -10.15 12.21 9.52
C SER A 50 -11.38 11.34 9.83
N GLN A 51 -12.29 11.19 8.87
CA GLN A 51 -13.48 10.33 9.02
C GLN A 51 -13.08 8.86 9.13
N LEU A 52 -12.11 8.40 8.33
CA LEU A 52 -11.61 7.04 8.47
C LEU A 52 -10.97 6.83 9.85
N ALA A 53 -10.17 7.80 10.31
CA ALA A 53 -9.51 7.74 11.61
C ALA A 53 -10.51 7.67 12.77
N GLU A 54 -11.61 8.43 12.71
CA GLU A 54 -12.68 8.42 13.70
C GLU A 54 -13.35 7.04 13.81
N ARG A 55 -13.63 6.38 12.67
CA ARG A 55 -14.24 5.03 12.65
C ARG A 55 -13.38 3.95 13.31
N VAL A 56 -12.06 4.13 13.30
CA VAL A 56 -11.11 3.15 13.87
C VAL A 56 -10.49 3.60 15.19
N ASP A 57 -10.98 4.71 15.77
CA ASP A 57 -10.45 5.30 17.01
C ASP A 57 -8.93 5.58 16.93
N LYS A 58 -8.53 6.31 15.87
CA LYS A 58 -7.15 6.74 15.62
C LYS A 58 -7.07 8.22 15.29
N LYS A 59 -5.85 8.76 15.32
CA LYS A 59 -5.57 10.13 14.85
C LYS A 59 -5.52 10.16 13.33
N ARG A 60 -5.96 11.26 12.70
CA ARG A 60 -5.78 11.48 11.25
C ARG A 60 -4.34 11.24 10.78
N THR A 61 -3.35 11.67 11.57
CA THR A 61 -1.92 11.47 11.26
C THR A 61 -1.52 10.00 11.17
N PHE A 62 -2.21 9.11 11.89
CA PHE A 62 -2.01 7.67 11.78
C PHE A 62 -2.47 7.16 10.42
N ILE A 63 -3.69 7.52 9.98
CA ILE A 63 -4.19 7.17 8.64
C ILE A 63 -3.28 7.75 7.55
N SER A 64 -2.83 9.00 7.71
CA SER A 64 -1.89 9.61 6.78
C SER A 64 -0.57 8.83 6.68
N LYS A 65 -0.05 8.27 7.78
CA LYS A 65 1.16 7.44 7.74
C LYS A 65 0.90 6.11 7.03
N VAL A 66 -0.21 5.45 7.37
CA VAL A 66 -0.62 4.19 6.73
C VAL A 66 -0.74 4.34 5.21
N GLU A 67 -1.36 5.43 4.74
CA GLU A 67 -1.59 5.63 3.31
C GLU A 67 -0.34 6.05 2.51
N ASN A 68 0.65 6.67 3.14
CA ASN A 68 1.78 7.29 2.43
C ASN A 68 3.15 6.63 2.67
N ASP A 69 3.37 6.05 3.85
CA ASP A 69 4.70 5.59 4.25
C ASP A 69 4.87 4.08 4.01
N GLY A 70 3.77 3.34 3.81
CA GLY A 70 3.76 1.88 3.60
C GLY A 70 4.35 1.06 4.76
N GLY A 71 4.99 1.71 5.74
CA GLY A 71 5.77 1.09 6.79
C GLY A 71 4.96 0.27 7.77
N ASN A 72 5.59 -0.81 8.25
CA ASN A 72 5.19 -1.75 9.29
C ASN A 72 3.77 -1.55 9.85
N ILE A 73 2.77 -1.92 9.05
CA ILE A 73 1.39 -2.06 9.50
C ILE A 73 1.21 -3.46 10.07
N THR A 74 0.60 -3.55 11.26
CA THR A 74 0.25 -4.86 11.82
C THR A 74 -1.01 -5.39 11.13
N LEU A 75 -1.14 -6.71 11.00
CA LEU A 75 -2.36 -7.32 10.46
C LEU A 75 -3.61 -6.86 11.19
N LYS A 76 -3.55 -6.74 12.53
CA LYS A 76 -4.65 -6.19 13.34
C LYS A 76 -5.08 -4.79 12.88
N THR A 77 -4.12 -3.91 12.60
CA THR A 77 -4.39 -2.56 12.11
C THR A 77 -5.03 -2.60 10.73
N LEU A 78 -4.55 -3.49 9.85
CA LEU A 78 -5.11 -3.66 8.51
C LEU A 78 -6.57 -4.15 8.58
N PHE A 79 -6.88 -5.11 9.45
CA PHE A 79 -8.25 -5.56 9.73
C PHE A 79 -9.13 -4.43 10.26
N ASP A 80 -8.68 -3.68 11.28
CA ASP A 80 -9.43 -2.56 11.83
C ASP A 80 -9.75 -1.51 10.74
N ILE A 81 -8.77 -1.14 9.92
CA ILE A 81 -8.95 -0.17 8.84
C ILE A 81 -9.91 -0.68 7.77
N VAL A 82 -9.73 -1.91 7.30
CA VAL A 82 -10.51 -2.46 6.18
C VAL A 82 -11.92 -2.82 6.61
N GLU A 83 -12.10 -3.57 7.69
CA GLU A 83 -13.41 -4.10 8.07
C GLU A 83 -14.24 -3.10 8.86
N ARG A 84 -13.64 -2.43 9.86
CA ARG A 84 -14.38 -1.44 10.68
C ARG A 84 -14.37 -0.04 10.06
N GLY A 85 -13.22 0.39 9.54
CA GLY A 85 -13.08 1.73 8.97
C GLY A 85 -13.81 1.87 7.63
N LEU A 86 -13.44 1.01 6.68
CA LEU A 86 -13.95 1.05 5.31
C LEU A 86 -15.23 0.22 5.12
N GLY A 87 -15.55 -0.71 6.02
CA GLY A 87 -16.70 -1.62 5.86
C GLY A 87 -16.49 -2.69 4.78
N GLY A 88 -15.23 -2.96 4.43
CA GLY A 88 -14.85 -3.95 3.42
C GLY A 88 -14.56 -5.32 4.03
N LYS A 89 -13.91 -6.18 3.24
CA LYS A 89 -13.40 -7.49 3.68
C LYS A 89 -11.94 -7.62 3.28
N LEU A 90 -11.11 -8.07 4.22
CA LEU A 90 -9.70 -8.32 3.96
C LEU A 90 -9.50 -9.79 3.56
N ASN A 91 -8.92 -10.03 2.39
CA ASN A 91 -8.52 -11.36 1.94
C ASN A 91 -6.99 -11.45 1.90
N ILE A 92 -6.41 -12.35 2.68
CA ILE A 92 -4.96 -12.61 2.72
C ILE A 92 -4.71 -13.98 2.11
N GLN A 93 -3.80 -14.06 1.15
CA GLN A 93 -3.39 -15.31 0.51
C GLN A 93 -1.89 -15.50 0.72
N ILE A 94 -1.50 -16.72 1.09
CA ILE A 94 -0.10 -17.12 1.23
C ILE A 94 0.14 -18.19 0.17
N GLN A 95 1.13 -17.97 -0.69
CA GLN A 95 1.60 -18.96 -1.67
C GLN A 95 2.96 -19.50 -1.19
N VAL A 96 3.14 -20.81 -1.31
CA VAL A 96 4.36 -21.55 -0.92
C VAL A 96 4.97 -22.22 -2.14
#